data_AF-A0A9D8KHG6-F1
#
_entry.id   AF-A0A9D8KHG6-F1
#
_cell.length_a   1.000
_cell.length_b   1.000
_cell.length_c   1.000
_cell.angle_alpha   90.00
_cell.angle_beta   90.00
_cell.angle_gamma   90.00
#
_symmetry.space_group_name_H-M   'P 1'
#
loop_
_entity.id
_entity.type
_entity.pdbx_description
1 polymer ?
#
loop_
_entity_poly.entity_id
_entity_poly.type
_entity_poly.pdbx_seq_one_letter_code
_entity_poly.pdbx_strand_id
1 'polypeptide(L)'
;MTEDKIKAKCEEISDLLIRKNWDYGNSVFNPVGIFSKAPPIEALKVRIDDKLSRIASSGEKNFKEDTLLDLTGYLILLIIALEGEHDR
;
A
#
# COMPACT_ATOMS: atom_id res chain seq x y z
N MET A 1 -11.38 -2.86 -24.27
CA MET A 1 -12.40 -3.06 -23.20
C MET A 1 -11.82 -3.67 -21.92
N THR A 2 -11.09 -4.80 -21.96
CA THR A 2 -10.43 -5.33 -20.73
C THR A 2 -9.18 -4.53 -20.37
N GLU A 3 -8.34 -4.21 -21.36
CA GLU A 3 -7.12 -3.43 -21.17
C GLU A 3 -7.39 -2.03 -20.61
N ASP A 4 -8.38 -1.33 -21.15
CA ASP A 4 -8.75 0.02 -20.70
C ASP A 4 -9.23 0.04 -19.25
N LYS A 5 -9.98 -1.01 -18.84
CA LYS A 5 -10.44 -1.16 -17.45
C LYS A 5 -9.28 -1.46 -16.50
N ILE A 6 -8.31 -2.27 -16.93
CA ILE A 6 -7.10 -2.53 -16.15
C ILE A 6 -6.31 -1.23 -15.98
N LYS A 7 -6.06 -0.50 -17.07
CA LYS A 7 -5.36 0.80 -17.03
C LYS A 7 -6.05 1.77 -16.07
N ALA A 8 -7.37 1.94 -16.20
CA ALA A 8 -8.13 2.83 -15.32
C ALA A 8 -8.00 2.44 -13.84
N LYS A 9 -8.01 1.14 -13.51
CA LYS A 9 -7.83 0.67 -12.13
C LYS A 9 -6.40 0.87 -11.62
N CYS A 10 -5.39 0.68 -12.46
CA CYS A 10 -4.01 1.01 -12.11
C CYS A 10 -3.81 2.53 -11.88
N GLU A 11 -4.41 3.36 -12.73
CA GLU A 11 -4.40 4.82 -12.60
C GLU A 11 -5.07 5.27 -11.30
N GLU A 12 -6.22 4.69 -10.94
CA GLU A 12 -6.89 4.97 -9.67
C GLU A 12 -5.99 4.69 -8.45
N ILE A 13 -5.27 3.57 -8.46
CA ILE A 13 -4.33 3.21 -7.39
C ILE A 13 -3.13 4.18 -7.39
N SER A 14 -2.61 4.53 -8.56
CA SER A 14 -1.53 5.51 -8.72
C SER A 14 -1.92 6.86 -8.11
N ASP A 15 -3.09 7.38 -8.48
CA ASP A 15 -3.61 8.65 -7.97
C ASP A 15 -3.84 8.61 -6.46
N LEU A 16 -4.35 7.49 -5.93
CA LEU A 16 -4.50 7.29 -4.49
C LEU A 16 -3.16 7.38 -3.75
N LEU A 17 -2.12 6.71 -4.27
CA LEU A 17 -0.78 6.72 -3.68
C LEU A 17 -0.13 8.10 -3.75
N ILE A 18 -0.23 8.78 -4.91
CA ILE A 18 0.29 10.13 -5.11
C ILE A 18 -0.38 11.11 -4.13
N ARG A 19 -1.71 11.05 -4.02
CA ARG A 19 -2.46 11.89 -3.09
C ARG A 19 -2.03 11.65 -1.63
N LYS A 20 -1.92 10.40 -1.19
CA LYS A 20 -1.43 10.07 0.16
C LYS A 20 0.00 10.60 0.37
N ASN A 21 0.87 10.50 -0.62
CA ASN A 21 2.23 11.04 -0.53
C ASN A 21 2.26 12.57 -0.48
N TRP A 22 1.33 13.28 -1.13
CA TRP A 22 1.17 14.72 -0.95
C TRP A 22 0.68 15.08 0.46
N ASP A 23 -0.32 14.35 0.97
CA ASP A 23 -0.93 14.64 2.27
C ASP A 23 0.02 14.37 3.45
N TYR A 24 0.84 13.32 3.35
CA TYR A 24 1.70 12.85 4.45
C TYR A 24 3.20 12.94 4.16
N GLY A 25 3.59 13.52 3.01
CA GLY A 25 4.96 13.52 2.53
C GLY A 25 5.53 12.11 2.32
N ASN A 26 6.86 12.04 2.26
CA ASN A 26 7.60 10.79 2.11
C ASN A 26 7.63 9.93 3.39
N SER A 27 6.57 9.96 4.20
CA SER A 27 6.52 9.34 5.53
C SER A 27 6.53 7.81 5.51
N VAL A 28 6.17 7.20 4.38
CA VAL A 28 6.28 5.75 4.19
C VAL A 28 7.75 5.32 4.20
N PHE A 29 8.60 6.00 3.43
CA PHE A 29 10.02 5.63 3.28
C PHE A 29 10.94 6.39 4.25
N ASN A 30 10.48 7.52 4.80
CA ASN A 30 11.16 8.30 5.83
C ASN A 30 10.20 8.62 7.00
N PRO A 31 9.84 7.62 7.81
CA PRO A 31 8.89 7.80 8.90
C PRO A 31 9.47 8.71 10.00
N VAL A 32 8.64 9.63 10.52
CA VAL A 32 9.01 10.49 11.66
C VAL A 32 9.40 9.67 12.90
N GLY A 33 8.85 8.46 13.01
CA GLY A 33 9.29 7.47 13.99
C GLY A 33 8.98 7.84 15.44
N ILE A 34 7.87 8.55 15.70
CA ILE A 34 7.50 8.97 17.06
C ILE A 34 7.22 7.77 17.96
N PHE A 35 6.30 6.90 17.53
CA PHE A 35 5.89 5.71 18.29
C PHE A 35 6.54 4.42 17.77
N SER A 36 6.54 4.23 16.46
CA SER A 36 7.19 3.07 15.83
C SER A 36 8.61 3.42 15.42
N LYS A 37 9.55 2.49 15.66
CA LYS A 37 10.93 2.55 15.17
C LYS A 37 11.20 1.50 14.08
N ALA A 38 10.15 0.83 13.60
CA ALA A 38 10.29 -0.18 12.56
C ALA A 38 10.83 0.44 11.27
N PRO A 39 11.74 -0.25 10.56
CA PRO A 39 12.17 0.21 9.25
C PRO A 39 11.00 0.19 8.26
N PRO A 40 11.04 1.02 7.18
CA PRO A 40 9.95 1.16 6.22
C PRO A 40 9.37 -0.17 5.69
N ILE A 41 10.23 -1.13 5.35
CA ILE A 41 9.81 -2.44 4.84
C ILE A 41 9.00 -3.22 5.87
N GLU A 42 9.48 -3.29 7.12
CA GLU A 42 8.75 -3.99 8.18
C GLU A 42 7.45 -3.27 8.52
N ALA A 43 7.44 -1.94 8.53
CA ALA A 43 6.22 -1.17 8.71
C ALA A 43 5.18 -1.45 7.61
N LEU A 44 5.61 -1.54 6.34
CA LEU A 44 4.74 -1.89 5.21
C LEU A 44 4.19 -3.32 5.33
N LYS A 45 5.02 -4.30 5.69
CA LYS A 45 4.58 -5.69 5.93
C LYS A 45 3.48 -5.77 7.00
N VAL A 46 3.64 -5.06 8.12
CA VAL A 46 2.62 -4.99 9.16
C VAL A 46 1.29 -4.43 8.62
N ARG A 47 1.34 -3.39 7.79
CA ARG A 47 0.12 -2.83 7.16
C ARG A 47 -0.53 -3.79 6.18
N ILE A 48 0.25 -4.60 5.47
CA ILE A 48 -0.26 -5.65 4.59
C ILE A 48 -0.98 -6.72 5.43
N ASP A 49 -0.36 -7.18 6.52
CA ASP A 49 -0.97 -8.15 7.44
C ASP A 49 -2.29 -7.63 8.03
N ASP A 50 -2.35 -6.35 8.42
CA ASP A 50 -3.59 -5.71 8.88
C ASP A 50 -4.71 -5.80 7.83
N LYS A 51 -4.39 -5.62 6.54
CA LYS A 51 -5.36 -5.71 5.45
C LYS A 51 -5.76 -7.16 5.16
N LEU A 52 -4.81 -8.08 5.16
CA LEU A 52 -5.08 -9.52 5.00
C LEU A 52 -5.95 -10.06 6.13
N SER A 53 -5.68 -9.66 7.38
CA SER A 53 -6.48 -10.03 8.54
C SER A 53 -7.93 -9.56 8.41
N ARG A 54 -8.16 -8.34 7.90
CA ARG A 54 -9.51 -7.83 7.60
C ARG A 54 -10.23 -8.65 6.53
N ILE A 55 -9.52 -9.05 5.48
CA ILE A 55 -10.08 -9.91 4.43
C ILE A 55 -10.48 -11.27 5.02
N ALA A 56 -9.57 -11.90 5.78
CA ALA A 56 -9.79 -13.20 6.41
C ALA A 56 -10.99 -13.18 7.38
N SER A 57 -11.15 -12.10 8.15
CA SER A 57 -12.22 -11.96 9.15
C SER A 57 -13.58 -11.56 8.56
N SER A 58 -13.62 -10.86 7.42
CA SER A 58 -14.88 -10.39 6.82
C SER A 58 -15.56 -11.46 5.96
N GLY A 59 -14.80 -12.46 5.50
CA GLY A 59 -15.25 -13.45 4.52
C GLY A 59 -15.44 -12.85 3.13
N GLU A 60 -15.49 -13.70 2.10
CA GLU A 60 -15.54 -13.27 0.68
C GLU A 60 -16.72 -12.35 0.33
N LYS A 61 -17.81 -12.35 1.12
CA LYS A 61 -19.02 -11.55 0.84
C LYS A 61 -18.97 -10.12 1.36
N ASN A 62 -18.02 -9.77 2.24
CA ASN A 62 -18.01 -8.46 2.92
C ASN A 62 -16.68 -7.69 2.79
N PHE A 63 -15.73 -8.15 1.96
CA PHE A 63 -14.55 -7.33 1.70
C PHE A 63 -14.94 -6.12 0.83
N LYS A 64 -14.52 -4.92 1.25
CA LYS A 64 -14.76 -3.67 0.52
C LYS A 64 -13.67 -3.47 -0.53
N GLU A 65 -14.03 -2.87 -1.66
CA GLU A 65 -13.09 -2.48 -2.72
C GLU A 65 -11.92 -1.66 -2.15
N ASP A 66 -12.18 -0.75 -1.22
CA ASP A 66 -11.16 0.03 -0.50
C ASP A 66 -10.08 -0.84 0.17
N THR A 67 -10.44 -1.99 0.73
CA THR A 67 -9.46 -2.89 1.39
C THR A 67 -8.52 -3.51 0.35
N LEU A 68 -9.04 -3.85 -0.84
CA LEU A 68 -8.22 -4.37 -1.93
C LEU A 68 -7.32 -3.29 -2.52
N LEU A 69 -7.86 -2.09 -2.78
CA LEU A 69 -7.09 -0.96 -3.28
C LEU A 69 -5.96 -0.58 -2.32
N ASP A 70 -6.24 -0.54 -1.00
CA ASP A 70 -5.20 -0.29 0.00
C ASP A 70 -4.14 -1.40 0.03
N LEU A 71 -4.55 -2.67 -0.02
CA LEU A 71 -3.61 -3.80 -0.05
C LEU A 71 -2.70 -3.72 -1.29
N THR A 72 -3.27 -3.52 -2.47
CA THR A 72 -2.50 -3.34 -3.70
C THR A 72 -1.57 -2.14 -3.61
N GLY A 73 -2.04 -1.02 -3.05
CA GLY A 73 -1.20 0.16 -2.81
C GLY A 73 0.00 -0.14 -1.91
N TYR A 74 -0.20 -0.87 -0.81
CA TYR A 74 0.92 -1.25 0.08
C TYR A 74 1.90 -2.22 -0.60
N LEU A 75 1.43 -3.12 -1.47
CA LEU A 75 2.30 -4.01 -2.24
C LEU A 75 3.18 -3.22 -3.22
N ILE A 76 2.64 -2.22 -3.91
CA ILE A 76 3.41 -1.33 -4.79
C ILE A 76 4.48 -0.58 -3.98
N LEU A 77 4.11 -0.01 -2.84
CA LEU A 77 5.06 0.68 -1.96
C LEU A 77 6.16 -0.25 -1.44
N LEU A 78 5.82 -1.52 -1.15
CA LEU A 78 6.79 -2.53 -0.72
C LEU A 78 7.78 -2.87 -1.83
N ILE A 79 7.32 -3.00 -3.08
CA ILE A 79 8.21 -3.21 -4.24
C ILE A 79 9.22 -2.07 -4.35
N ILE A 80 8.75 -0.81 -4.31
CA ILE A 80 9.61 0.38 -4.36
C ILE A 80 10.61 0.39 -3.18
N ALA A 81 10.17 0.02 -1.97
CA ALA A 81 11.04 -0.04 -0.80
C ALA A 81 12.18 -1.05 -0.98
N LEU A 82 11.88 -2.23 -1.52
CA LEU A 82 12.84 -3.30 -1.75
C LEU A 82 13.83 -2.95 -2.85
N GLU A 83 13.36 -2.37 -3.96
CA GLU A 83 14.24 -1.88 -5.03
C GLU A 83 15.26 -0.85 -4.49
N GLY A 84 14.79 0.09 -3.67
CA GLY A 84 15.66 1.07 -3.04
C GLY A 84 16.64 0.52 -1.99
N GLU A 85 16.46 -0.71 -1.51
CA GLU A 85 17.47 -1.42 -0.70
C GLU A 85 18.48 -2.19 -1.56
N HIS A 86 18.06 -2.76 -2.70
CA HIS A 86 18.94 -3.47 -3.63
C HIS A 86 19.95 -2.54 -4.31
N ASP A 87 19.59 -1.27 -4.51
CA ASP A 87 20.46 -0.26 -5.13
C ASP A 87 21.47 0.39 -4.16
N ARG A 88 21.55 -0.07 -2.89
CA ARG A 88 22.47 0.44 -1.85
C ARG A 88 23.64 -0.49 -1.60
#